data_AF-A0A7C5PCS3-F1
#
_entry.id   AF-A0A7C5PCS3-F1
#
_cell.length_a   1.000
_cell.length_b   1.000
_cell.length_c   1.000
_cell.angle_alpha   90.00
_cell.angle_beta   90.00
_cell.angle_gamma   90.00
#
_symmetry.space_group_name_H-M   'P 1'
#
loop_
_entity.id
_entity.type
_entity.pdbx_description
1 polymer ?
#
loop_
_entity_poly.entity_id
_entity_poly.type
_entity_poly.pdbx_seq_one_letter_code
_entity_poly.pdbx_strand_id
1 'polypeptide(L)' 'MSGKSRFGLSAAEKFFGLILLIVGAVSAYFTFTSSDALGPYTGFFGVLSLILAALGFIMIIAKIE' A
#
# COMPACT_ATOMS: atom_id res chain seq x y z
N MET A 1 27.05 6.80 -6.80
CA MET A 1 26.01 6.83 -7.85
C MET A 1 25.78 8.28 -8.28
N SER A 2 25.60 8.55 -9.57
CA SER A 2 25.30 9.90 -10.09
C SER A 2 23.97 10.41 -9.53
N GLY A 3 23.90 11.68 -9.11
CA GLY A 3 22.72 12.28 -8.45
C GLY A 3 21.40 12.16 -9.22
N LYS A 4 21.47 11.99 -10.56
CA LYS A 4 20.29 11.79 -11.42
C LYS A 4 19.62 10.42 -11.23
N SER A 5 20.40 9.40 -10.87
CA SER A 5 19.90 8.06 -10.53
C SER A 5 19.19 8.02 -9.18
N ARG A 6 19.66 8.81 -8.21
CA ARG A 6 19.06 8.92 -6.86
C ARG A 6 17.66 9.56 -6.90
N PHE A 7 17.49 10.57 -7.76
CA PHE A 7 16.18 11.23 -7.96
C PHE A 7 15.15 10.29 -8.59
N GLY A 8 15.51 9.58 -9.67
CA GLY A 8 14.61 8.64 -10.34
C GLY A 8 14.14 7.50 -9.43
N LEU A 9 15.05 6.97 -8.60
CA LEU A 9 14.73 5.93 -7.62
C LEU A 9 13.72 6.44 -6.56
N SER A 10 13.93 7.64 -6.03
CA SER A 10 13.01 8.24 -5.04
C SER A 10 11.63 8.52 -5.62
N ALA A 11 11.55 8.99 -6.88
CA ALA A 11 10.27 9.19 -7.55
C ALA A 11 9.52 7.87 -7.78
N ALA A 12 10.24 6.82 -8.22
CA ALA A 12 9.66 5.49 -8.40
C ALA A 12 9.14 4.90 -7.09
N GLU A 13 9.88 5.02 -5.98
CA GLU A 13 9.47 4.52 -4.68
C GLU A 13 8.15 5.15 -4.21
N LYS A 14 8.03 6.47 -4.31
CA LYS A 14 6.79 7.17 -3.95
C LYS A 14 5.62 6.80 -4.85
N PHE A 15 5.87 6.60 -6.14
CA PHE A 15 4.85 6.17 -7.09
C PHE A 15 4.34 4.76 -6.77
N PHE A 16 5.24 3.80 -6.51
CA PHE A 16 4.86 2.45 -6.08
C PHE A 16 4.18 2.46 -4.71
N GLY A 17 4.64 3.32 -3.78
CA GLY A 17 3.99 3.53 -2.50
C GLY A 17 2.55 4.01 -2.64
N LEU A 18 2.29 4.96 -3.55
CA LEU A 18 0.94 5.44 -3.87
C LEU A 18 0.07 4.33 -4.45
N ILE A 19 0.59 3.53 -5.37
CA ILE A 19 -0.14 2.37 -5.92
C ILE A 19 -0.51 1.40 -4.80
N LEU A 20 0.44 1.02 -3.95
CA LEU A 20 0.20 0.11 -2.82
C LEU A 20 -0.85 0.66 -1.85
N LEU A 21 -0.80 1.97 -1.57
CA LEU A 21 -1.75 2.64 -0.71
C LEU A 21 -3.17 2.56 -1.28
N ILE A 22 -3.32 2.84 -2.58
CA ILE A 22 -4.61 2.74 -3.28
C ILE A 22 -5.12 1.30 -3.29
N VAL A 23 -4.25 0.32 -3.62
CA VAL A 23 -4.61 -1.10 -3.62
C VAL A 23 -5.05 -1.55 -2.23
N GLY A 24 -4.34 -1.17 -1.18
CA GLY A 24 -4.71 -1.44 0.21
C GLY A 24 -6.07 -0.84 0.58
N ALA A 25 -6.31 0.43 0.24
CA ALA A 25 -7.58 1.10 0.50
C ALA A 25 -8.76 0.47 -0.25
N VAL A 26 -8.59 0.14 -1.53
CA VAL A 26 -9.60 -0.53 -2.35
C VAL A 26 -9.87 -1.95 -1.83
N SER A 27 -8.82 -2.69 -1.48
CA SER A 27 -8.93 -4.01 -0.87
C SER A 27 -9.68 -3.97 0.46
N ALA A 28 -9.42 -2.95 1.30
CA ALA A 28 -10.12 -2.75 2.57
C ALA A 28 -11.61 -2.49 2.31
N TYR A 29 -11.93 -1.59 1.39
CA TYR A 29 -13.32 -1.30 1.00
C TYR A 29 -14.05 -2.58 0.58
N PHE A 30 -13.49 -3.34 -0.38
CA PHE A 30 -14.13 -4.57 -0.84
C PHE A 30 -14.21 -5.66 0.24
N THR A 31 -13.26 -5.70 1.18
CA THR A 31 -13.32 -6.63 2.33
C THR A 31 -14.51 -6.30 3.22
N PHE A 32 -14.73 -5.02 3.55
CA PHE A 32 -15.85 -4.61 4.40
C PHE A 32 -17.20 -4.68 3.69
N THR A 33 -17.27 -4.33 2.40
CA THR A 33 -18.53 -4.45 1.64
C THR A 33 -18.90 -5.89 1.33
N SER A 34 -17.95 -6.82 1.37
CA SER A 34 -18.16 -8.24 1.07
C SER A 34 -18.06 -9.12 2.31
N SER A 35 -18.15 -8.55 3.52
CA SER A 35 -17.94 -9.27 4.79
C SER A 35 -18.86 -10.49 4.93
N ASP A 36 -20.09 -10.40 4.42
CA ASP A 36 -21.04 -11.52 4.46
C ASP A 36 -20.57 -12.71 3.61
N ALA A 37 -19.95 -12.44 2.45
CA ALA A 37 -19.39 -13.47 1.58
C ALA A 37 -18.04 -14.01 2.09
N LEU A 38 -17.24 -13.17 2.74
CA LEU A 38 -15.96 -13.53 3.34
C LEU A 38 -16.10 -14.30 4.65
N GLY A 39 -17.18 -14.05 5.40
CA GLY A 39 -17.50 -14.67 6.68
C GLY A 39 -16.30 -14.68 7.64
N PRO A 40 -15.78 -15.85 8.05
CA PRO A 40 -14.68 -15.96 9.01
C PRO A 40 -13.36 -15.38 8.48
N TYR A 41 -13.20 -15.23 7.16
CA TYR A 41 -11.97 -14.69 6.55
C TYR A 41 -11.94 -13.17 6.49
N THR A 42 -13.03 -12.48 6.85
CA THR A 42 -13.11 -11.00 6.82
C THR A 42 -11.98 -10.36 7.62
N GLY A 43 -11.65 -10.91 8.81
CA GLY A 43 -10.54 -10.41 9.63
C GLY A 43 -9.18 -10.58 8.95
N PHE A 44 -8.95 -11.72 8.30
CA PHE A 44 -7.69 -12.00 7.60
C PHE A 44 -7.46 -11.04 6.43
N PHE A 45 -8.46 -10.88 5.55
CA PHE A 45 -8.38 -9.94 4.44
C PHE A 45 -8.35 -8.48 4.90
N GLY A 46 -9.02 -8.17 6.02
CA GLY A 46 -8.97 -6.85 6.64
C GLY A 46 -7.55 -6.49 7.06
N VAL A 47 -6.88 -7.38 7.79
CA VAL A 47 -5.47 -7.17 8.19
C VAL A 47 -4.55 -7.05 6.98
N LEU A 48 -4.70 -7.92 5.97
CA LEU A 48 -3.88 -7.83 4.75
C LEU A 48 -4.03 -6.49 4.01
N SER A 49 -5.26 -6.00 3.89
CA SER A 49 -5.53 -4.70 3.26
C SER A 49 -4.87 -3.53 4.01
N LEU A 50 -4.89 -3.59 5.34
CA LEU A 50 -4.21 -2.60 6.18
C LEU A 50 -2.69 -2.68 6.08
N ILE A 51 -2.11 -3.88 5.98
CA ILE A 51 -0.68 -4.06 5.76
C ILE A 51 -0.27 -3.42 4.42
N LEU A 52 -1.02 -3.67 3.34
CA LEU A 52 -0.75 -3.05 2.04
C LEU A 52 -0.83 -1.52 2.09
N ALA A 53 -1.87 -0.99 2.73
CA ALA A 53 -2.01 0.45 2.90
C ALA A 53 -0.86 1.05 3.73
N ALA A 54 -0.47 0.40 4.83
CA ALA A 54 0.62 0.83 5.68
C ALA A 54 1.97 0.82 4.94
N LEU A 55 2.27 -0.24 4.18
CA LEU A 55 3.50 -0.31 3.37
C LEU A 55 3.53 0.78 2.31
N GLY A 56 2.42 0.99 1.60
CA GLY A 56 2.30 2.08 0.62
C GLY A 56 2.53 3.46 1.24
N PHE A 57 1.93 3.70 2.40
CA PHE A 57 2.12 4.93 3.16
C PHE A 57 3.58 5.12 3.59
N ILE A 58 4.22 4.07 4.13
CA ILE A 58 5.62 4.09 4.54
C ILE A 58 6.53 4.46 3.37
N MET A 59 6.35 3.84 2.19
CA MET A 59 7.14 4.15 1.00
C MET A 59 6.98 5.60 0.52
N ILE A 60 5.81 6.21 0.73
CA ILE A 60 5.59 7.63 0.39
C ILE A 60 6.34 8.56 1.33
N ILE A 61 6.32 8.28 2.64
CA ILE A 61 6.91 9.15 3.66
C ILE A 61 8.39 8.89 3.90
N ALA A 62 8.90 7.72 3.51
CA ALA A 62 10.29 7.34 3.67
C ALA A 62 11.20 8.37 3.00
N LYS A 63 12.12 8.94 3.78
CA LYS A 63 13.22 9.73 3.24
C LYS A 63 14.35 8.78 2.88
N ILE A 64 14.60 8.64 1.59
CA ILE A 64 15.79 7.96 1.08
C ILE A 64 16.92 8.99 1.08
N GLU A 65 17.90 8.81 1.97
CA GLU A 65 19.13 9.62 1.98
C GLU A 65 20.06 9.31 0.81
#